data_AF-A0AAU9CK85-F1
#
_entry.id   AF-A0AAU9CK85-F1
#
_cell.length_a   1.000
_cell.length_b   1.000
_cell.length_c   1.000
_cell.angle_alpha   90.00
_cell.angle_beta   90.00
_cell.angle_gamma   90.00
#
_symmetry.space_group_name_H-M   'P 1'
#
loop_
_entity.id
_entity.type
_entity.pdbx_description
1 polymer ?
#
loop_
_entity_poly.entity_id
_entity_poly.type
_entity_poly.pdbx_seq_one_letter_code
_entity_poly.pdbx_strand_id
1 'polypeptide(L)'
;MQDLMAKKRLVFVYGLNILAAFAVVMLHVSLDVFAPQGGGDPKWFTSFFLQAAFIFAVPVFFAVSGMNLLDYRSKYDTKTFFIKRVKRVGVVLLFGSAVCYLLYGLFPLSFWGAENATLTVKGFIKGLLSNTINDTYWFLYTIIYLYMLTPLLSLAAQRKHLLEYIMGCSLLVSVFIPLAATLGFDRSYLDPLFGWAAFANVALLYYVGGFYLARYLNRSIPWWAMLLLYLAATAAMAAVSAGSNGFIGFDAVPAEYNPYWISINSPFCMVQAAAVFLCAQALEPRLQSLKEGSQRVLAKVSGASLGVYLIQMPIIN
;
A
#
# COMPACT_ATOMS: atom_id res chain seq x y z
N MET A 1 -9.49 9.51 30.23
CA MET A 1 -9.41 8.47 29.16
C MET A 1 -8.25 8.67 28.17
N GLN A 2 -7.53 9.80 28.19
CA GLN A 2 -6.27 9.99 27.44
C GLN A 2 -5.08 9.21 28.04
N ASP A 3 -5.13 8.89 29.33
CA ASP A 3 -4.05 8.19 30.05
C ASP A 3 -3.99 6.66 29.81
N LEU A 4 -5.07 6.04 29.31
CA LEU A 4 -5.07 4.60 29.01
C LEU A 4 -4.35 4.23 27.70
N MET A 5 -4.05 5.22 26.85
CA MET A 5 -3.27 5.01 25.63
C MET A 5 -1.75 5.16 25.84
N ALA A 6 -1.30 5.53 27.04
CA ALA A 6 0.10 5.84 27.29
C ALA A 6 1.04 4.61 27.38
N LYS A 7 0.53 3.37 27.41
CA LYS A 7 1.42 2.17 27.52
C LYS A 7 0.90 0.84 26.95
N LYS A 8 -0.27 0.79 26.29
CA LYS A 8 -0.73 -0.43 25.61
C LYS A 8 -0.31 -0.43 24.15
N ARG A 9 0.49 -1.42 23.77
CA ARG A 9 0.81 -1.70 22.35
C ARG A 9 -0.49 -2.05 21.64
N LEU A 10 -0.80 -1.35 20.56
CA LEU A 10 -1.97 -1.64 19.73
C LEU A 10 -1.73 -2.94 18.96
N VAL A 11 -2.40 -4.02 19.35
CA VAL A 11 -2.12 -5.38 18.84
C VAL A 11 -2.63 -5.52 17.40
N PHE A 12 -3.71 -4.84 17.04
CA PHE A 12 -4.25 -4.84 15.68
C PHE A 12 -3.25 -4.34 14.63
N VAL A 13 -2.28 -3.51 15.02
CA VAL A 13 -1.21 -3.05 14.13
C VAL A 13 -0.33 -4.21 13.69
N TYR A 14 -0.08 -5.18 14.57
CA TYR A 14 0.63 -6.40 14.21
C TYR A 14 -0.18 -7.22 13.21
N GLY A 15 -1.49 -7.35 13.44
CA GLY A 15 -2.41 -8.01 12.51
C GLY A 15 -2.40 -7.36 11.12
N LEU A 16 -2.51 -6.03 11.06
CA LEU A 16 -2.46 -5.28 9.80
C LEU A 16 -1.13 -5.46 9.06
N ASN A 17 0.00 -5.42 9.76
CA ASN A 17 1.31 -5.61 9.12
C ASN A 17 1.49 -7.04 8.57
N ILE A 18 0.98 -8.06 9.27
CA ILE A 18 1.03 -9.45 8.81
C ILE A 18 0.12 -9.63 7.60
N LEU A 19 -1.13 -9.15 7.70
CA LEU A 19 -2.10 -9.23 6.62
C LEU A 19 -1.62 -8.48 5.37
N ALA A 20 -1.10 -7.27 5.53
CA ALA A 20 -0.57 -6.48 4.42
C ALA A 20 0.67 -7.15 3.80
N ALA A 21 1.59 -7.71 4.60
CA ALA A 21 2.74 -8.43 4.06
C ALA A 21 2.33 -9.67 3.25
N PHE A 22 1.38 -10.46 3.77
CA PHE A 22 0.81 -11.58 3.05
C PHE A 22 0.13 -11.13 1.75
N ALA A 23 -0.68 -10.06 1.83
CA ALA A 23 -1.38 -9.50 0.68
C ALA A 23 -0.41 -9.00 -0.40
N VAL A 24 0.72 -8.38 -0.03
CA VAL A 24 1.76 -8.01 -1.01
C VAL A 24 2.32 -9.25 -1.71
N VAL A 25 2.59 -10.35 -1.01
CA VAL A 25 3.04 -11.59 -1.66
C VAL A 25 1.97 -12.09 -2.63
N MET A 26 0.70 -12.09 -2.23
CA MET A 26 -0.41 -12.47 -3.12
C MET A 26 -0.48 -11.62 -4.39
N LEU A 27 -0.19 -10.32 -4.31
CA LEU A 27 -0.13 -9.43 -5.48
C LEU A 27 1.03 -9.76 -6.43
N HIS A 28 2.18 -10.16 -5.90
CA HIS A 28 3.36 -10.42 -6.72
C HIS A 28 3.40 -11.84 -7.31
N VAL A 29 2.69 -12.80 -6.70
CA VAL A 29 2.46 -14.12 -7.34
C VAL A 29 1.34 -14.09 -8.40
N SER A 30 0.64 -12.97 -8.54
CA SER A 30 -0.49 -12.80 -9.46
C SER A 30 -0.23 -11.75 -10.54
N LEU A 31 1.03 -11.51 -10.90
CA LEU A 31 1.41 -10.55 -11.93
C LEU A 31 0.96 -10.96 -13.34
N ASP A 32 0.64 -12.23 -13.55
CA ASP A 32 0.05 -12.74 -14.81
C ASP A 32 -1.21 -11.98 -15.23
N VAL A 33 -1.91 -11.30 -14.30
CA VAL A 33 -3.06 -10.46 -14.63
C VAL A 33 -2.73 -9.40 -15.69
N PHE A 34 -1.50 -8.87 -15.66
CA PHE A 34 -1.04 -7.77 -16.52
C PHE A 34 -0.58 -8.25 -17.91
N ALA A 35 -0.47 -9.57 -18.12
CA ALA A 35 -0.14 -10.19 -19.39
C ALA A 35 -1.24 -11.21 -19.76
N PRO A 36 -2.47 -10.74 -20.06
CA PRO A 36 -3.58 -11.62 -20.39
C PRO A 36 -3.24 -12.57 -21.54
N GLN A 37 -3.47 -13.86 -21.33
CA GLN A 37 -3.42 -14.88 -22.38
C GLN A 37 -4.84 -15.21 -22.82
N GLY A 38 -5.11 -15.14 -24.12
CA GLY A 38 -6.44 -15.41 -24.67
C GLY A 38 -6.92 -16.83 -24.41
N GLY A 39 -8.24 -17.04 -24.43
CA GLY A 39 -8.85 -18.38 -24.44
C GLY A 39 -9.38 -18.91 -23.10
N GLY A 40 -9.62 -18.05 -22.11
CA GLY A 40 -10.28 -18.46 -20.86
C GLY A 40 -9.34 -19.16 -19.85
N ASP A 41 -8.08 -18.75 -19.79
CA ASP A 41 -7.07 -19.33 -18.89
C ASP A 41 -7.47 -19.18 -17.40
N PRO A 42 -7.70 -20.30 -16.67
CA PRO A 42 -8.00 -20.26 -15.23
C PRO A 42 -6.90 -19.60 -14.39
N LYS A 43 -5.64 -19.62 -14.85
CA LYS A 43 -4.54 -18.95 -14.15
C LYS A 43 -4.72 -17.43 -14.17
N TRP A 44 -5.08 -16.87 -15.32
CA TRP A 44 -5.34 -15.43 -15.44
C TRP A 44 -6.49 -14.99 -14.53
N PHE A 45 -7.59 -15.75 -14.50
CA PHE A 45 -8.71 -15.46 -13.59
C PHE A 45 -8.30 -15.58 -12.11
N THR A 46 -7.49 -16.57 -11.76
CA THR A 46 -6.94 -16.69 -10.40
C THR A 46 -6.13 -15.45 -10.05
N SER A 47 -5.24 -15.01 -10.94
CA SER A 47 -4.45 -13.79 -10.76
C SER A 47 -5.34 -12.55 -10.63
N PHE A 48 -6.36 -12.41 -11.47
CA PHE A 48 -7.35 -11.34 -11.39
C PHE A 48 -8.05 -11.27 -10.02
N PHE A 49 -8.53 -12.40 -9.50
CA PHE A 49 -9.21 -12.43 -8.20
C PHE A 49 -8.25 -12.17 -7.03
N LEU A 50 -7.02 -12.69 -7.11
CA LEU A 50 -5.99 -12.39 -6.11
C LEU A 50 -5.67 -10.90 -6.08
N GLN A 51 -5.52 -10.27 -7.25
CA GLN A 51 -5.29 -8.84 -7.36
C GLN A 51 -6.45 -8.05 -6.75
N ALA A 52 -7.70 -8.36 -7.11
CA ALA A 52 -8.86 -7.71 -6.53
C ALA A 52 -8.94 -7.88 -5.01
N ALA A 53 -8.69 -9.08 -4.50
CA ALA A 53 -8.77 -9.38 -3.07
C ALA A 53 -7.68 -8.67 -2.26
N PHE A 54 -6.46 -8.55 -2.79
CA PHE A 54 -5.29 -8.16 -2.02
C PHE A 54 -4.72 -6.76 -2.34
N ILE A 55 -5.29 -6.01 -3.29
CA ILE A 55 -4.79 -4.68 -3.70
C ILE A 55 -4.74 -3.67 -2.55
N PHE A 56 -5.53 -3.86 -1.48
CA PHE A 56 -5.49 -3.05 -0.26
C PHE A 56 -4.13 -3.07 0.48
N ALA A 57 -3.24 -4.01 0.17
CA ALA A 57 -1.99 -4.24 0.91
C ALA A 57 -1.16 -2.97 1.09
N VAL A 58 -0.92 -2.26 -0.01
CA VAL A 58 -0.10 -1.04 -0.03
C VAL A 58 -0.81 0.14 0.65
N PRO A 59 -2.10 0.44 0.36
CA PRO A 59 -2.90 1.39 1.13
C PRO A 59 -2.84 1.17 2.65
N VAL A 60 -2.96 -0.07 3.12
CA VAL A 60 -2.89 -0.40 4.54
C VAL A 60 -1.51 -0.11 5.12
N PHE A 61 -0.41 -0.38 4.40
CA PHE A 61 0.92 0.00 4.85
C PHE A 61 1.10 1.51 4.98
N PHE A 62 0.58 2.30 4.04
CA PHE A 62 0.59 3.76 4.16
C PHE A 62 -0.26 4.23 5.35
N ALA A 63 -1.45 3.66 5.54
CA ALA A 63 -2.34 4.00 6.65
C ALA A 63 -1.72 3.70 8.03
N VAL A 64 -1.13 2.51 8.20
CA VAL A 64 -0.41 2.14 9.42
C VAL A 64 0.79 3.06 9.64
N SER A 65 1.49 3.45 8.58
CA SER A 65 2.60 4.39 8.68
C SER A 65 2.13 5.75 9.18
N GLY A 66 1.09 6.34 8.58
CA GLY A 66 0.59 7.65 8.97
C GLY A 66 0.04 7.68 10.39
N MET A 67 -0.73 6.66 10.78
CA MET A 67 -1.22 6.49 12.15
C MET A 67 -0.09 6.54 13.19
N ASN A 68 1.05 5.91 12.90
CA ASN A 68 2.16 5.82 13.85
C ASN A 68 3.04 7.08 13.90
N LEU A 69 3.02 7.89 12.84
CA LEU A 69 4.03 8.91 12.57
C LEU A 69 3.51 10.34 12.56
N LEU A 70 2.25 10.59 12.20
CA LEU A 70 1.75 11.96 12.07
C LEU A 70 1.75 12.74 13.38
N ASP A 71 1.61 12.06 14.51
CA ASP A 71 1.72 12.66 15.86
C ASP A 71 3.12 12.44 16.48
N TYR A 72 4.19 12.37 15.69
CA TYR A 72 5.54 12.16 16.26
C TYR A 72 5.98 13.29 17.21
N ARG A 73 5.46 14.51 17.02
CA ARG A 73 5.82 15.70 17.82
C ARG A 73 5.45 15.56 19.29
N SER A 74 4.50 14.67 19.62
CA SER A 74 4.19 14.33 21.02
C SER A 74 5.21 13.40 21.66
N LYS A 75 6.15 12.84 20.87
CA LYS A 75 7.10 11.80 21.31
C LYS A 75 8.57 12.24 21.23
N TYR A 76 8.94 13.03 20.21
CA TYR A 76 10.31 13.53 20.01
C TYR A 76 10.36 14.66 18.96
N ASP A 77 11.50 15.34 18.85
CA ASP A 77 11.74 16.44 17.93
C ASP A 77 11.88 15.99 16.45
N THR A 78 11.78 16.95 15.53
CA THR A 78 11.82 16.71 14.07
C THR A 78 13.16 16.14 13.58
N LYS A 79 14.30 16.55 14.17
CA LYS A 79 15.61 16.01 13.80
C LYS A 79 15.70 14.53 14.16
N THR A 80 15.29 14.19 15.39
CA THR A 80 15.23 12.79 15.86
C THR A 80 14.27 11.96 15.01
N PHE A 81 13.13 12.51 14.60
CA PHE A 81 12.21 11.86 13.66
C PHE A 81 12.93 11.49 12.36
N PHE A 82 13.52 12.46 11.66
CA PHE A 82 14.16 12.21 10.37
C PHE A 82 15.27 11.18 10.46
N ILE A 83 16.16 11.30 11.45
CA ILE A 83 17.27 10.36 11.62
C ILE A 83 16.75 8.93 11.79
N LYS A 84 15.74 8.72 12.65
CA LYS A 84 15.16 7.37 12.87
C LYS A 84 14.54 6.79 11.60
N ARG A 85 13.87 7.62 10.80
CA ARG A 85 13.14 7.17 9.61
C ARG A 85 14.05 6.94 8.41
N VAL A 86 14.91 7.91 8.11
CA VAL A 86 15.89 7.82 7.02
C VAL A 86 16.88 6.70 7.29
N LYS A 87 17.38 6.55 8.52
CA LYS A 87 18.27 5.42 8.85
C LYS A 87 17.58 4.08 8.64
N ARG A 88 16.34 3.92 9.12
CA ARG A 88 15.63 2.64 8.99
C ARG A 88 15.31 2.30 7.54
N VAL A 89 14.69 3.21 6.80
CA VAL A 89 14.24 2.94 5.42
C VAL A 89 15.40 3.01 4.44
N GLY A 90 16.33 3.94 4.62
CA GLY A 90 17.51 4.08 3.78
C GLY A 90 18.45 2.87 3.87
N VAL A 91 18.71 2.34 5.08
CA VAL A 91 19.50 1.11 5.23
C VAL A 91 18.81 -0.06 4.54
N VAL A 92 17.50 -0.18 4.70
CA VAL A 92 16.68 -1.25 4.09
C VAL A 92 16.69 -1.15 2.57
N LEU A 93 16.52 0.04 2.02
CA LEU A 93 16.55 0.28 0.57
C LEU A 93 17.94 -0.01 -0.01
N LEU A 94 19.00 0.51 0.62
CA LEU A 94 20.38 0.30 0.16
C LEU A 94 20.78 -1.16 0.24
N PHE A 95 20.51 -1.83 1.37
CA PHE A 95 20.83 -3.24 1.56
C PHE A 95 20.05 -4.13 0.59
N GLY A 96 18.72 -3.95 0.51
CA GLY A 96 17.89 -4.72 -0.41
C GLY A 96 18.29 -4.54 -1.85
N SER A 97 18.57 -3.28 -2.26
CA SER A 97 18.98 -2.99 -3.65
C SER A 97 20.35 -3.58 -3.94
N ALA A 98 21.30 -3.52 -3.00
CA ALA A 98 22.62 -4.13 -3.19
C ALA A 98 22.51 -5.66 -3.33
N VAL A 99 21.69 -6.31 -2.49
CA VAL A 99 21.45 -7.76 -2.58
C VAL A 99 20.80 -8.12 -3.92
N CYS A 100 19.71 -7.45 -4.32
CA CYS A 100 19.05 -7.73 -5.60
C CYS A 100 19.99 -7.48 -6.78
N TYR A 101 20.70 -6.35 -6.80
CA TYR A 101 21.63 -6.01 -7.88
C TYR A 101 22.74 -7.05 -8.04
N LEU A 102 23.31 -7.52 -6.92
CA LEU A 102 24.30 -8.58 -6.92
C LEU A 102 23.72 -9.92 -7.37
N LEU A 103 22.55 -10.32 -6.86
CA LEU A 103 21.89 -11.57 -7.27
C LEU A 103 21.60 -11.58 -8.77
N TYR A 104 21.02 -10.50 -9.30
CA TYR A 104 20.64 -10.40 -10.70
C TYR A 104 21.87 -10.33 -11.62
N GLY A 105 22.94 -9.68 -11.19
CA GLY A 105 24.18 -9.63 -11.98
C GLY A 105 25.06 -10.88 -11.89
N LEU A 106 25.03 -11.63 -10.77
CA LEU A 106 25.79 -12.87 -10.61
C LEU A 106 25.05 -14.09 -11.19
N PHE A 107 23.72 -14.06 -11.19
CA PHE A 107 22.86 -15.14 -11.70
C PHE A 107 21.86 -14.62 -12.73
N PRO A 108 22.31 -13.99 -13.83
CA PRO A 108 21.43 -13.29 -14.79
C PRO A 108 20.44 -14.21 -15.50
N LEU A 109 20.75 -15.51 -15.62
CA LEU A 109 19.86 -16.51 -16.22
C LEU A 109 18.83 -17.08 -15.23
N SER A 110 18.95 -16.77 -13.94
CA SER A 110 18.05 -17.26 -12.89
C SER A 110 16.91 -16.31 -12.58
N PHE A 111 16.97 -15.06 -13.07
CA PHE A 111 15.99 -14.02 -12.77
C PHE A 111 15.48 -13.39 -14.06
N TRP A 112 14.15 -13.32 -14.19
CA TRP A 112 13.52 -12.71 -15.35
C TRP A 112 13.92 -11.23 -15.51
N GLY A 113 14.31 -10.84 -16.73
CA GLY A 113 14.75 -9.47 -17.04
C GLY A 113 16.20 -9.13 -16.65
N ALA A 114 16.95 -10.06 -16.06
CA ALA A 114 18.35 -9.85 -15.65
C ALA A 114 19.40 -10.32 -16.68
N GLU A 115 18.97 -10.83 -17.85
CA GLU A 115 19.83 -11.49 -18.84
C GLU A 115 21.02 -10.64 -19.32
N ASN A 116 20.86 -9.31 -19.35
CA ASN A 116 21.89 -8.35 -19.76
C ASN A 116 22.50 -7.57 -18.58
N ALA A 117 22.31 -8.05 -17.35
CA ALA A 117 22.80 -7.36 -16.16
C ALA A 117 24.33 -7.33 -16.12
N THR A 118 24.89 -6.12 -16.05
CA THR A 118 26.33 -5.90 -15.85
C THR A 118 26.55 -5.23 -14.49
N LEU A 119 27.46 -5.81 -13.70
CA LEU A 119 27.78 -5.31 -12.37
C LEU A 119 28.78 -4.17 -12.46
N THR A 120 28.30 -2.93 -12.31
CA THR A 120 29.13 -1.74 -12.21
C THR A 120 28.63 -0.82 -11.11
N VAL A 121 29.53 -0.06 -10.47
CA VAL A 121 29.14 0.92 -9.44
C VAL A 121 28.21 1.99 -10.04
N LYS A 122 28.49 2.44 -11.27
CA LYS A 122 27.64 3.39 -12.00
C LYS A 122 26.26 2.80 -12.30
N GLY A 123 26.20 1.52 -12.68
CA GLY A 123 24.95 0.78 -12.89
C GLY A 123 24.12 0.68 -11.62
N PHE A 124 24.76 0.35 -10.49
CA PHE A 124 24.10 0.33 -9.17
C PHE A 124 23.52 1.69 -8.80
N ILE A 125 24.31 2.77 -8.89
CA ILE A 125 23.86 4.12 -8.54
C ILE A 125 22.68 4.54 -9.45
N LYS A 126 22.81 4.33 -10.76
CA LYS A 126 21.73 4.64 -11.70
C LYS A 126 20.47 3.86 -11.34
N GLY A 127 20.58 2.55 -11.19
CA GLY A 127 19.45 1.67 -10.93
C GLY A 127 18.79 1.91 -9.57
N LEU A 128 19.56 2.30 -8.56
CA LEU A 128 19.04 2.74 -7.27
C LEU A 128 18.27 4.05 -7.42
N LEU A 129 18.84 5.07 -8.07
CA LEU A 129 18.16 6.37 -8.21
C LEU A 129 16.92 6.30 -9.11
N SER A 130 16.90 5.39 -10.10
CA SER A 130 15.77 5.19 -11.01
C SER A 130 14.78 4.10 -10.59
N ASN A 131 15.00 3.43 -9.45
CA ASN A 131 14.19 2.28 -9.02
C ASN A 131 14.07 1.16 -10.08
N THR A 132 15.14 0.90 -10.84
CA THR A 132 15.15 -0.14 -11.89
C THR A 132 15.89 -1.41 -11.47
N ILE A 133 16.47 -1.45 -10.25
CA ILE A 133 17.07 -2.67 -9.71
C ILE A 133 15.97 -3.67 -9.34
N ASN A 134 14.96 -3.20 -8.62
CA ASN A 134 13.78 -3.95 -8.25
C ASN A 134 12.64 -2.95 -8.14
N ASP A 135 11.76 -2.93 -9.14
CA ASP A 135 10.70 -1.93 -9.28
C ASP A 135 9.68 -2.01 -8.14
N THR A 136 9.49 -3.18 -7.53
CA THR A 136 8.62 -3.36 -6.36
C THR A 136 9.07 -2.54 -5.16
N TYR A 137 10.32 -2.03 -5.15
CA TYR A 137 10.81 -1.14 -4.11
C TYR A 137 10.24 0.27 -4.15
N TRP A 138 9.42 0.61 -5.14
CA TRP A 138 8.78 1.92 -5.30
C TRP A 138 8.12 2.43 -4.00
N PHE A 139 7.53 1.53 -3.18
CA PHE A 139 6.92 1.89 -1.91
C PHE A 139 7.93 2.50 -0.92
N LEU A 140 9.20 2.07 -0.92
CA LEU A 140 10.25 2.67 -0.08
C LEU A 140 10.57 4.11 -0.51
N TYR A 141 10.56 4.40 -1.80
CA TYR A 141 10.74 5.76 -2.31
C TYR A 141 9.53 6.63 -1.94
N THR A 142 8.32 6.11 -2.10
CA THR A 142 7.09 6.83 -1.73
C THR A 142 7.02 7.11 -0.23
N ILE A 143 7.40 6.16 0.63
CA ILE A 143 7.37 6.40 2.08
C ILE A 143 8.46 7.40 2.52
N ILE A 144 9.63 7.42 1.88
CA ILE A 144 10.64 8.47 2.11
C ILE A 144 10.06 9.85 1.78
N TYR A 145 9.37 9.99 0.64
CA TYR A 145 8.69 11.23 0.27
C TYR A 145 7.63 11.64 1.31
N LEU A 146 6.81 10.70 1.79
CA LEU A 146 5.85 10.96 2.86
C LEU A 146 6.52 11.38 4.18
N TYR A 147 7.70 10.85 4.50
CA TYR A 147 8.47 11.29 5.66
C TYR A 147 8.99 12.72 5.51
N MET A 148 9.34 13.16 4.31
CA MET A 148 9.67 14.56 4.04
C MET A 148 8.47 15.49 4.26
N LEU A 149 7.26 15.05 3.92
CA LEU A 149 6.03 15.80 4.15
C LEU A 149 5.54 15.75 5.61
N THR A 150 5.89 14.70 6.35
CA THR A 150 5.37 14.45 7.71
C THR A 150 5.57 15.61 8.69
N PRO A 151 6.70 16.34 8.72
CA PRO A 151 6.84 17.53 9.56
C PRO A 151 5.80 18.62 9.30
N LEU A 152 5.38 18.81 8.06
CA LEU A 152 4.32 19.75 7.69
C LEU A 152 2.96 19.18 8.06
N LEU A 153 2.68 17.93 7.68
CA LEU A 153 1.41 17.24 7.97
C LEU A 153 1.15 17.10 9.48
N SER A 154 2.20 16.94 10.28
CA SER A 154 2.08 16.83 11.75
C SER A 154 1.54 18.10 12.42
N LEU A 155 1.64 19.28 11.77
CA LEU A 155 1.00 20.50 12.26
C LEU A 155 -0.53 20.45 12.09
N ALA A 156 -1.01 19.66 11.12
CA ALA A 156 -2.43 19.38 10.92
C ALA A 156 -2.95 18.27 11.83
N ALA A 157 -2.08 17.47 12.49
CA ALA A 157 -2.49 16.29 13.25
C ALA A 157 -3.50 16.56 14.39
N GLN A 158 -3.51 17.78 14.92
CA GLN A 158 -4.46 18.21 15.97
C GLN A 158 -5.68 18.98 15.42
N ARG A 159 -5.69 19.27 14.11
CA ARG A 159 -6.70 20.10 13.44
C ARG A 159 -7.51 19.23 12.49
N LYS A 160 -8.60 18.63 13.00
CA LYS A 160 -9.46 17.71 12.25
C LYS A 160 -9.83 18.24 10.86
N HIS A 161 -10.34 19.47 10.77
CA HIS A 161 -10.74 20.09 9.51
C HIS A 161 -9.60 20.29 8.51
N LEU A 162 -8.37 20.50 8.98
CA LEU A 162 -7.21 20.61 8.10
C LEU A 162 -6.81 19.25 7.51
N LEU A 163 -6.95 18.17 8.29
CA LEU A 163 -6.75 16.81 7.77
C LEU A 163 -7.85 16.45 6.76
N GLU A 164 -9.11 16.79 7.05
CA GLU A 164 -10.23 16.62 6.11
C GLU A 164 -9.98 17.38 4.80
N TYR A 165 -9.47 18.61 4.86
CA TYR A 165 -9.10 19.39 3.68
C TYR A 165 -7.97 18.72 2.88
N ILE A 166 -6.88 18.30 3.52
CA ILE A 166 -5.76 17.62 2.84
C ILE A 166 -6.23 16.32 2.19
N MET A 167 -7.07 15.54 2.89
CA MET A 167 -7.67 14.32 2.33
C MET A 167 -8.61 14.64 1.18
N GLY A 168 -9.44 15.68 1.29
CA GLY A 168 -10.35 16.11 0.22
C GLY A 168 -9.61 16.52 -1.05
N CYS A 169 -8.54 17.31 -0.94
CA CYS A 169 -7.67 17.65 -2.07
C CYS A 169 -7.01 16.40 -2.66
N SER A 170 -6.46 15.52 -1.81
CA SER A 170 -5.80 14.29 -2.28
C SER A 170 -6.80 13.33 -2.96
N LEU A 171 -8.02 13.23 -2.42
CA LEU A 171 -9.11 12.43 -2.97
C LEU A 171 -9.54 12.94 -4.34
N LEU A 172 -9.71 14.26 -4.47
CA LEU A 172 -10.05 14.89 -5.75
C LEU A 172 -9.00 14.56 -6.82
N VAL A 173 -7.72 14.84 -6.54
CA VAL A 173 -6.64 14.70 -7.53
C VAL A 173 -6.29 13.25 -7.81
N SER A 174 -6.19 12.41 -6.77
CA SER A 174 -5.64 11.06 -6.90
C SER A 174 -6.69 9.98 -7.14
N VAL A 175 -7.98 10.23 -6.90
CA VAL A 175 -9.06 9.24 -7.09
C VAL A 175 -10.10 9.73 -8.10
N PHE A 176 -10.68 10.92 -7.89
CA PHE A 176 -11.78 11.38 -8.74
C PHE A 176 -11.37 11.83 -10.14
N ILE A 177 -10.20 12.47 -10.30
CA ILE A 177 -9.71 12.82 -11.65
C ILE A 177 -9.40 11.55 -12.47
N PRO A 178 -8.64 10.55 -11.96
CA PRO A 178 -8.47 9.27 -12.64
C PRO A 178 -9.78 8.51 -12.91
N LEU A 179 -10.76 8.61 -12.00
CA LEU A 179 -12.09 8.03 -12.19
C LEU A 179 -12.82 8.67 -13.36
N ALA A 180 -12.87 10.00 -13.40
CA ALA A 180 -13.47 10.73 -14.51
C ALA A 180 -12.79 10.36 -15.84
N ALA A 181 -11.45 10.27 -15.84
CA ALA A 181 -10.70 9.85 -17.02
C ALA A 181 -11.10 8.45 -17.50
N THR A 182 -11.26 7.51 -16.57
CA THR A 182 -11.70 6.14 -16.90
C THR A 182 -13.14 6.10 -17.40
N LEU A 183 -13.97 7.06 -17.01
CA LEU A 183 -15.35 7.22 -17.49
C LEU A 183 -15.45 8.04 -18.80
N GLY A 184 -14.33 8.37 -19.43
CA GLY A 184 -14.27 9.03 -20.74
C GLY A 184 -14.06 10.55 -20.70
N PHE A 185 -13.78 11.15 -19.54
CA PHE A 185 -13.41 12.55 -19.45
C PHE A 185 -11.95 12.77 -19.90
N ASP A 186 -11.69 13.80 -20.71
CA ASP A 186 -10.30 14.13 -21.09
C ASP A 186 -9.57 14.81 -19.93
N ARG A 187 -8.62 14.08 -19.33
CA ARG A 187 -7.82 14.53 -18.20
C ARG A 187 -6.98 15.78 -18.51
N SER A 188 -6.64 16.03 -19.78
CA SER A 188 -5.80 17.16 -20.18
C SER A 188 -6.38 18.52 -19.78
N TYR A 189 -7.70 18.62 -19.66
CA TYR A 189 -8.39 19.84 -19.20
C TYR A 189 -8.10 20.18 -17.74
N LEU A 190 -7.68 19.19 -16.93
CA LEU A 190 -7.42 19.35 -15.50
C LEU A 190 -5.93 19.39 -15.17
N ASP A 191 -5.05 18.90 -16.06
CA ASP A 191 -3.61 18.85 -15.82
C ASP A 191 -2.96 20.21 -15.52
N PRO A 192 -3.34 21.35 -16.15
CA PRO A 192 -2.78 22.66 -15.78
C PRO A 192 -3.01 23.05 -14.31
N LEU A 193 -4.15 22.64 -13.74
CA LEU A 193 -4.54 22.98 -12.37
C LEU A 193 -4.10 21.91 -11.36
N PHE A 194 -4.23 20.64 -11.73
CA PHE A 194 -4.07 19.49 -10.82
C PHE A 194 -2.85 18.62 -11.11
N GLY A 195 -2.02 18.97 -12.10
CA GLY A 195 -0.74 18.30 -12.40
C GLY A 195 0.37 18.55 -11.39
N TRP A 196 0.14 19.37 -10.35
CA TRP A 196 1.12 19.65 -9.31
C TRP A 196 1.36 18.45 -8.39
N ALA A 197 2.63 18.14 -8.13
CA ALA A 197 3.05 16.94 -7.40
C ALA A 197 2.54 16.83 -5.94
N ALA A 198 2.10 17.93 -5.32
CA ALA A 198 1.75 17.97 -3.90
C ALA A 198 0.58 17.05 -3.52
N PHE A 199 -0.40 16.87 -4.41
CA PHE A 199 -1.63 16.08 -4.16
C PHE A 199 -1.82 14.91 -5.12
N ALA A 200 -0.92 14.73 -6.09
CA ALA A 200 -1.06 13.76 -7.17
C ALA A 200 -0.74 12.31 -6.75
N ASN A 201 -0.19 12.09 -5.56
CA ASN A 201 0.15 10.75 -5.08
C ASN A 201 -0.88 10.24 -4.06
N VAL A 202 -1.62 9.19 -4.43
CA VAL A 202 -2.66 8.57 -3.60
C VAL A 202 -2.14 8.03 -2.26
N ALA A 203 -0.83 7.77 -2.14
CA ALA A 203 -0.22 7.38 -0.88
C ALA A 203 -0.40 8.43 0.22
N LEU A 204 -0.48 9.73 -0.14
CA LEU A 204 -0.76 10.81 0.81
C LEU A 204 -2.17 10.65 1.42
N LEU A 205 -3.16 10.33 0.59
CA LEU A 205 -4.53 10.07 1.02
C LEU A 205 -4.56 8.92 2.04
N TYR A 206 -3.91 7.80 1.74
CA TYR A 206 -3.86 6.65 2.65
C TYR A 206 -3.08 6.93 3.94
N TYR A 207 -1.97 7.65 3.83
CA TYR A 207 -1.14 8.02 4.98
C TYR A 207 -1.90 8.93 5.96
N VAL A 208 -2.49 10.02 5.48
CA VAL A 208 -3.30 10.92 6.30
C VAL A 208 -4.58 10.21 6.77
N GLY A 209 -5.21 9.44 5.87
CA GLY A 209 -6.40 8.65 6.14
C GLY A 209 -6.23 7.67 7.29
N GLY A 210 -5.13 6.90 7.33
CA GLY A 210 -4.88 5.97 8.44
C GLY A 210 -4.80 6.65 9.81
N PHE A 211 -4.18 7.82 9.88
CA PHE A 211 -4.18 8.63 11.11
C PHE A 211 -5.57 9.16 11.45
N TYR A 212 -6.30 9.65 10.44
CA TYR A 212 -7.66 10.15 10.61
C TYR A 212 -8.62 9.05 11.11
N LEU A 213 -8.61 7.88 10.47
CA LEU A 213 -9.38 6.71 10.87
C LEU A 213 -9.06 6.29 12.30
N ALA A 214 -7.77 6.26 12.66
CA ALA A 214 -7.35 5.84 13.99
C ALA A 214 -7.79 6.80 15.11
N ARG A 215 -7.80 8.10 14.83
CA ARG A 215 -7.99 9.17 15.83
C ARG A 215 -9.41 9.72 15.90
N TYR A 216 -10.08 9.89 14.76
CA TYR A 216 -11.32 10.65 14.66
C TYR A 216 -12.54 9.82 14.27
N LEU A 217 -12.37 8.62 13.71
CA LEU A 217 -13.52 7.79 13.34
C LEU A 217 -14.05 6.99 14.54
N ASN A 218 -15.37 6.86 14.60
CA ASN A 218 -16.10 6.26 15.71
C ASN A 218 -15.81 4.74 15.82
N ARG A 219 -15.50 4.28 17.04
CA ARG A 219 -15.12 2.88 17.34
C ARG A 219 -16.30 1.93 17.53
N SER A 220 -17.53 2.42 17.41
CA SER A 220 -18.74 1.63 17.64
C SER A 220 -19.15 0.75 16.46
N ILE A 221 -18.43 0.77 15.34
CA ILE A 221 -18.74 -0.05 14.17
C ILE A 221 -18.24 -1.49 14.41
N PRO A 222 -19.09 -2.52 14.32
CA PRO A 222 -18.67 -3.89 14.55
C PRO A 222 -17.80 -4.43 13.41
N TRP A 223 -16.84 -5.29 13.73
CA TRP A 223 -15.90 -5.88 12.77
C TRP A 223 -16.59 -6.60 11.59
N TRP A 224 -17.74 -7.24 11.82
CA TRP A 224 -18.47 -7.96 10.76
C TRP A 224 -19.02 -7.00 9.70
N ALA A 225 -19.42 -5.78 10.08
CA ALA A 225 -19.89 -4.77 9.13
C ALA A 225 -18.73 -4.30 8.24
N MET A 226 -17.54 -4.18 8.81
CA MET A 226 -16.32 -3.85 8.05
C MET A 226 -15.87 -5.02 7.16
N LEU A 227 -16.06 -6.27 7.59
CA LEU A 227 -15.84 -7.44 6.76
C LEU A 227 -16.81 -7.46 5.56
N LEU A 228 -18.10 -7.19 5.77
CA LEU A 228 -19.08 -7.08 4.69
C LEU A 228 -18.73 -5.93 3.73
N LEU A 229 -18.29 -4.79 4.25
CA LEU A 229 -17.85 -3.66 3.42
C LEU A 229 -16.61 -4.01 2.58
N TYR A 230 -15.66 -4.75 3.14
CA TYR A 230 -14.51 -5.28 2.39
C TYR A 230 -14.97 -6.23 1.27
N LEU A 231 -15.86 -7.17 1.57
CA LEU A 231 -16.37 -8.12 0.58
C LEU A 231 -17.16 -7.41 -0.52
N ALA A 232 -18.02 -6.46 -0.16
CA ALA A 232 -18.79 -5.66 -1.11
C ALA A 232 -17.89 -4.80 -2.00
N ALA A 233 -16.90 -4.12 -1.43
CA ALA A 233 -15.94 -3.33 -2.20
C ALA A 233 -15.10 -4.20 -3.15
N THR A 234 -14.66 -5.38 -2.68
CA THR A 234 -13.90 -6.34 -3.50
C THR A 234 -14.75 -6.89 -4.65
N ALA A 235 -15.99 -7.29 -4.36
CA ALA A 235 -16.91 -7.80 -5.38
C ALA A 235 -17.29 -6.73 -6.41
N ALA A 236 -17.59 -5.50 -5.96
CA ALA A 236 -17.86 -4.38 -6.86
C ALA A 236 -16.64 -4.05 -7.74
N MET A 237 -15.45 -4.02 -7.15
CA MET A 237 -14.20 -3.79 -7.88
C MET A 237 -13.96 -4.85 -8.95
N ALA A 238 -14.13 -6.13 -8.61
CA ALA A 238 -13.99 -7.24 -9.56
C ALA A 238 -15.06 -7.18 -10.64
N ALA A 239 -16.33 -6.94 -10.30
CA ALA A 239 -17.43 -6.88 -11.25
C ALA A 239 -17.29 -5.72 -12.25
N VAL A 240 -16.94 -4.53 -11.77
CA VAL A 240 -16.73 -3.36 -12.65
C VAL A 240 -15.47 -3.53 -13.50
N SER A 241 -14.39 -4.10 -12.95
CA SER A 241 -13.20 -4.42 -13.73
C SER A 241 -13.52 -5.44 -14.82
N ALA A 242 -14.30 -6.49 -14.51
CA ALA A 242 -14.76 -7.48 -15.48
C ALA A 242 -15.65 -6.87 -16.58
N GLY A 243 -16.60 -6.03 -16.19
CA GLY A 243 -17.48 -5.34 -17.12
C GLY A 243 -16.75 -4.39 -18.06
N SER A 244 -15.88 -3.55 -17.52
CA SER A 244 -15.13 -2.56 -18.31
C SER A 244 -14.07 -3.18 -19.24
N ASN A 245 -13.56 -4.36 -18.89
CA ASN A 245 -12.64 -5.12 -19.74
C ASN A 245 -13.37 -6.15 -20.64
N GLY A 246 -14.70 -6.15 -20.67
CA GLY A 246 -15.49 -6.93 -21.63
C GLY A 246 -15.62 -8.43 -21.35
N PHE A 247 -15.39 -8.89 -20.12
CA PHE A 247 -15.48 -10.32 -19.75
C PHE A 247 -16.62 -10.63 -18.76
N ILE A 248 -17.76 -9.95 -18.88
CA ILE A 248 -18.98 -10.29 -18.12
C ILE A 248 -19.35 -11.75 -18.41
N GLY A 249 -19.31 -12.61 -17.38
CA GLY A 249 -19.51 -14.06 -17.51
C GLY A 249 -18.24 -14.90 -17.33
N PHE A 250 -17.06 -14.28 -17.37
CA PHE A 250 -15.74 -14.93 -17.25
C PHE A 250 -15.41 -15.94 -18.38
N ASP A 251 -16.06 -15.80 -19.54
CA ASP A 251 -15.89 -16.72 -20.67
C ASP A 251 -14.70 -16.38 -21.58
N ALA A 252 -14.17 -15.15 -21.48
CA ALA A 252 -13.07 -14.67 -22.33
C ALA A 252 -12.07 -13.83 -21.54
N VAL A 253 -10.80 -13.92 -21.92
CA VAL A 253 -9.73 -13.04 -21.41
C VAL A 253 -9.50 -11.95 -22.48
N PRO A 254 -9.48 -10.66 -22.12
CA PRO A 254 -9.28 -9.58 -23.09
C PRO A 254 -7.86 -9.57 -23.64
N ALA A 255 -7.66 -9.02 -24.84
CA ALA A 255 -6.32 -8.86 -25.42
C ALA A 255 -5.48 -7.81 -24.68
N GLU A 256 -6.13 -6.79 -24.11
CA GLU A 256 -5.51 -5.76 -23.29
C GLU A 256 -6.27 -5.64 -21.98
N TYR A 257 -5.54 -5.60 -20.86
CA TYR A 257 -6.12 -5.46 -19.53
C TYR A 257 -5.92 -4.04 -19.01
N ASN A 258 -7.02 -3.35 -18.69
CA ASN A 258 -7.02 -2.08 -17.99
C ASN A 258 -7.10 -2.32 -16.46
N PRO A 259 -6.02 -2.05 -15.71
CA PRO A 259 -5.95 -2.33 -14.28
C PRO A 259 -6.59 -1.25 -13.40
N TYR A 260 -7.13 -0.17 -13.97
CA TYR A 260 -7.58 1.00 -13.20
C TYR A 260 -8.49 0.62 -12.02
N TRP A 261 -9.49 -0.22 -12.26
CA TRP A 261 -10.45 -0.61 -11.23
C TRP A 261 -9.80 -1.43 -10.10
N ILE A 262 -8.82 -2.28 -10.43
CA ILE A 262 -7.99 -3.02 -9.47
C ILE A 262 -6.65 -2.28 -9.31
N SER A 263 -6.75 -1.03 -8.86
CA SER A 263 -5.59 -0.21 -8.54
C SER A 263 -5.80 0.53 -7.23
N ILE A 264 -4.69 1.00 -6.65
CA ILE A 264 -4.74 1.81 -5.42
C ILE A 264 -5.38 3.19 -5.64
N ASN A 265 -5.61 3.62 -6.88
CA ASN A 265 -6.33 4.85 -7.22
C ASN A 265 -7.85 4.64 -7.37
N SER A 266 -8.30 3.38 -7.37
CA SER A 266 -9.72 3.03 -7.46
C SER A 266 -10.49 3.47 -6.21
N PRO A 267 -11.69 4.07 -6.35
CA PRO A 267 -12.54 4.37 -5.20
C PRO A 267 -12.93 3.10 -4.43
N PHE A 268 -13.02 1.95 -5.11
CA PHE A 268 -13.31 0.68 -4.43
C PHE A 268 -12.14 0.21 -3.57
N CYS A 269 -10.90 0.33 -4.06
CA CYS A 269 -9.71 0.01 -3.27
C CYS A 269 -9.61 0.92 -2.03
N MET A 270 -9.97 2.20 -2.16
CA MET A 270 -10.01 3.11 -1.02
C MET A 270 -10.97 2.63 0.08
N VAL A 271 -12.19 2.25 -0.30
CA VAL A 271 -13.19 1.70 0.63
C VAL A 271 -12.71 0.37 1.21
N GLN A 272 -12.15 -0.51 0.38
CA GLN A 272 -11.59 -1.80 0.78
C GLN A 272 -10.49 -1.64 1.84
N ALA A 273 -9.53 -0.73 1.62
CA ALA A 273 -8.44 -0.46 2.55
C ALA A 273 -8.92 0.13 3.88
N ALA A 274 -9.87 1.07 3.83
CA ALA A 274 -10.49 1.62 5.04
C ALA A 274 -11.24 0.54 5.83
N ALA A 275 -11.97 -0.35 5.13
CA ALA A 275 -12.69 -1.47 5.73
C ALA A 275 -11.75 -2.45 6.42
N VAL A 276 -10.63 -2.83 5.78
CA VAL A 276 -9.60 -3.70 6.40
C VAL A 276 -9.01 -3.05 7.66
N PHE A 277 -8.64 -1.77 7.58
CA PHE A 277 -8.09 -1.04 8.70
C PHE A 277 -9.05 -0.97 9.89
N LEU A 278 -10.30 -0.60 9.64
CA LEU A 278 -11.33 -0.49 10.67
C LEU A 278 -11.78 -1.84 11.21
N CYS A 279 -11.81 -2.89 10.39
CA CYS A 279 -12.07 -4.25 10.82
C CYS A 279 -11.01 -4.70 11.84
N ALA A 280 -9.72 -4.52 11.53
CA ALA A 280 -8.64 -4.84 12.45
C ALA A 280 -8.72 -4.01 13.73
N GLN A 281 -9.01 -2.71 13.62
CA GLN A 281 -9.18 -1.84 14.77
C GLN A 281 -10.36 -2.28 15.66
N ALA A 282 -11.49 -2.68 15.08
CA ALA A 282 -12.66 -3.18 15.80
C ALA A 282 -12.40 -4.53 16.50
N LEU A 283 -11.42 -5.31 16.02
CA LEU A 283 -10.97 -6.55 16.64
C LEU A 283 -9.97 -6.32 17.79
N GLU A 284 -9.51 -5.09 18.02
CA GLU A 284 -8.51 -4.78 19.07
C GLU A 284 -8.89 -5.32 20.46
N PRO A 285 -10.13 -5.22 20.97
CA PRO A 285 -10.48 -5.79 22.27
C PRO A 285 -10.27 -7.32 22.34
N ARG A 286 -10.57 -8.04 21.25
CA ARG A 286 -10.36 -9.49 21.15
C ARG A 286 -8.87 -9.84 21.02
N LEU A 287 -8.11 -9.02 20.29
CA LEU A 287 -6.66 -9.20 20.13
C LEU A 287 -5.92 -8.93 21.44
N GLN A 288 -6.38 -7.96 22.22
CA GLN A 288 -5.85 -7.65 23.56
C GLN A 288 -6.17 -8.74 24.58
N SER A 289 -7.24 -9.51 24.41
CA SER A 289 -7.58 -10.64 25.29
C SER A 289 -6.80 -11.92 24.98
N LEU A 290 -5.97 -11.94 23.93
CA LEU A 290 -5.10 -13.07 23.64
C LEU A 290 -4.03 -13.22 24.72
N LYS A 291 -3.59 -14.47 24.96
CA LYS A 291 -2.47 -14.79 25.86
C LYS A 291 -1.22 -14.00 25.46
N GLU A 292 -0.40 -13.60 26.44
CA GLU A 292 0.83 -12.84 26.17
C GLU A 292 1.75 -13.53 25.16
N GLY A 293 1.87 -14.86 25.23
CA GLY A 293 2.66 -15.65 24.26
C GLY A 293 2.19 -15.43 22.82
N SER A 294 0.88 -15.43 22.58
CA SER A 294 0.31 -15.17 21.25
C SER A 294 0.59 -13.74 20.78
N GLN A 295 0.45 -12.74 21.67
CA GLN A 295 0.78 -11.35 21.33
C GLN A 295 2.26 -11.17 21.00
N ARG A 296 3.17 -11.88 21.69
CA ARG A 296 4.62 -11.89 21.38
C ARG A 296 4.90 -12.53 20.03
N VAL A 297 4.20 -13.60 19.67
CA VAL A 297 4.31 -14.22 18.33
C VAL A 297 3.85 -13.24 17.26
N LEU A 298 2.67 -12.61 17.42
CA LEU A 298 2.18 -11.59 16.49
C LEU A 298 3.19 -10.45 16.30
N ALA A 299 3.78 -9.96 17.39
CA ALA A 299 4.79 -8.92 17.32
C ALA A 299 6.06 -9.36 16.56
N LYS A 300 6.51 -10.61 16.76
CA LYS A 300 7.67 -11.17 16.05
C LYS A 300 7.38 -11.33 14.55
N VAL A 301 6.26 -11.93 14.19
CA VAL A 301 5.87 -12.15 12.78
C VAL A 301 5.65 -10.81 12.08
N SER A 302 4.96 -9.86 12.73
CA SER A 302 4.82 -8.49 12.20
C SER A 302 6.17 -7.78 12.02
N GLY A 303 7.19 -8.12 12.81
CA GLY A 303 8.54 -7.58 12.66
C GLY A 303 9.23 -8.05 11.38
N ALA A 304 8.84 -9.21 10.85
CA ALA A 304 9.39 -9.80 9.63
C ALA A 304 8.78 -9.23 8.35
N SER A 305 7.65 -8.50 8.42
CA SER A 305 6.95 -7.94 7.24
C SER A 305 7.86 -7.15 6.30
N LEU A 306 8.81 -6.38 6.85
CA LEU A 306 9.76 -5.62 6.02
C LEU A 306 10.77 -6.53 5.32
N GLY A 307 11.19 -7.63 5.97
CA GLY A 307 12.06 -8.64 5.36
C GLY A 307 11.36 -9.34 4.21
N VAL A 308 10.10 -9.76 4.41
CA VAL A 308 9.26 -10.37 3.35
C VAL A 308 9.20 -9.46 2.12
N TYR A 309 8.88 -8.18 2.32
CA TYR A 309 8.84 -7.20 1.23
C TYR A 309 10.16 -7.08 0.46
N LEU A 310 11.31 -7.20 1.12
CA LEU A 310 12.61 -7.08 0.45
C LEU A 310 12.95 -8.29 -0.44
N ILE A 311 12.57 -9.50 -0.01
CA ILE A 311 13.03 -10.75 -0.62
C ILE A 311 11.97 -11.46 -1.46
N GLN A 312 10.71 -11.02 -1.39
CA GLN A 312 9.60 -11.70 -2.08
C GLN A 312 9.84 -11.85 -3.58
N MET A 313 10.35 -10.82 -4.27
CA MET A 313 10.53 -10.89 -5.73
C MET A 313 11.59 -11.91 -6.15
N PRO A 314 12.82 -11.88 -5.59
CA PRO A 314 13.79 -12.94 -5.86
C PRO A 314 13.31 -14.35 -5.54
N ILE A 315 12.34 -14.53 -4.64
CA ILE A 315 11.83 -15.85 -4.24
C ILE A 315 10.67 -16.30 -5.14
N ILE A 316 9.79 -15.38 -5.51
CA ILE A 316 8.62 -15.67 -6.37
C ILE A 316 9.09 -16.05 -7.78
N ASN A 317 10.12 -15.35 -8.28
CA ASN A 317 10.71 -15.47 -9.62
C ASN A 317 9.68 -15.58 -10.76
#